data_AF-A0A938KPX4-F1
#
_entry.id   AF-A0A938KPX4-F1
#
_cell.length_a   1.000
_cell.length_b   1.000
_cell.length_c   1.000
_cell.angle_alpha   90.00
_cell.angle_beta   90.00
_cell.angle_gamma   90.00
#
_symmetry.space_group_name_H-M   'P 1'
#
loop_
_entity.id
_entity.type
_entity.pdbx_description
1 polymer ?
#
loop_
_entity_poly.entity_id
_entity_poly.type
_entity_poly.pdbx_seq_one_letter_code
_entity_poly.pdbx_strand_id
1 'polypeptide(L)'
;MNDLFLRACRREPVERPPVWMMRQAGRYLPEYRAVRATADFLTMCHTPELATGVTLQPVDLMGVDAAIIFSDILVIPAAMGMSLTVDEGVGPQFADPVRTMHDLKRLHDVEPEEGLRFHCDALRMTRRELHGRVPLIGFAGAPWTLFAYMTEGKGTKSFSIAKKLLFADPVFSHTLMERLADNVGRFLVAQAAAGAQALQIFDSWSGSLGPREYREFALPYMARTAA
;
A
#
# COMPACT_ATOMS: atom_id res chain seq x y z
N MET A 1 -16.56 0.37 -21.33
CA MET A 1 -15.70 0.12 -20.15
C MET A 1 -14.59 -0.79 -20.62
N ASN A 2 -13.31 -0.39 -20.52
CA ASN A 2 -12.20 -1.30 -20.77
C ASN A 2 -12.10 -2.24 -19.56
N ASP A 3 -12.43 -3.53 -19.74
CA ASP A 3 -12.33 -4.56 -18.71
C ASP A 3 -11.22 -5.59 -19.01
N LEU A 4 -10.37 -5.30 -20.00
CA LEU A 4 -9.29 -6.18 -20.49
C LEU A 4 -8.40 -6.66 -19.34
N PHE A 5 -8.01 -5.75 -18.45
CA PHE A 5 -7.23 -6.06 -17.25
C PHE A 5 -7.95 -7.04 -16.32
N LEU A 6 -9.24 -6.84 -16.05
CA LEU A 6 -10.01 -7.69 -15.14
C LEU A 6 -10.23 -9.09 -15.73
N ARG A 7 -10.53 -9.19 -17.03
CA ARG A 7 -10.66 -10.47 -17.76
C ARG A 7 -9.35 -11.24 -17.71
N ALA A 8 -8.21 -10.58 -17.96
CA ALA A 8 -6.90 -11.19 -17.86
C ALA A 8 -6.59 -11.68 -16.43
N CYS A 9 -6.90 -10.90 -15.39
CA CYS A 9 -6.75 -11.32 -13.99
C CYS A 9 -7.58 -12.57 -13.66
N ARG A 10 -8.74 -12.75 -14.29
CA ARG A 10 -9.61 -13.93 -14.15
C ARG A 10 -9.19 -15.10 -15.03
N ARG A 11 -8.13 -14.96 -15.82
CA ARG A 11 -7.64 -15.94 -16.81
C ARG A 11 -8.65 -16.21 -17.93
N GLU A 12 -9.46 -15.21 -18.27
CA GLU A 12 -10.36 -15.26 -19.41
C GLU A 12 -9.60 -14.90 -20.71
N PRO A 13 -10.05 -15.39 -21.89
CA PRO A 13 -9.45 -15.01 -23.16
C PRO A 13 -9.52 -13.50 -23.40
N VAL A 14 -8.43 -12.92 -23.91
CA VAL A 14 -8.31 -11.50 -24.23
C VAL A 14 -7.63 -11.29 -25.58
N GLU A 15 -8.01 -10.20 -26.24
CA GLU A 15 -7.61 -9.77 -27.57
C GLU A 15 -6.15 -9.31 -27.64
N ARG A 16 -5.60 -8.86 -26.50
CA ARG A 16 -4.17 -8.61 -26.28
C ARG A 16 -3.86 -8.62 -24.79
N PRO A 17 -2.60 -8.80 -24.37
CA PRO A 17 -2.22 -8.59 -22.98
C PRO A 17 -2.52 -7.14 -22.54
N PRO A 18 -3.20 -6.91 -21.40
CA PRO A 18 -3.37 -5.59 -20.82
C PRO A 18 -2.04 -5.11 -20.22
N VAL A 19 -1.80 -3.80 -20.26
CA VAL A 19 -0.57 -3.18 -19.77
C VAL A 19 -0.85 -2.00 -18.86
N TRP A 20 -0.20 -1.97 -17.71
CA TRP A 20 -0.09 -0.84 -16.79
C TRP A 20 1.31 -0.90 -16.17
N MET A 21 1.78 0.19 -15.57
CA MET A 21 3.14 0.22 -15.01
C MET A 21 3.14 0.55 -13.51
N MET A 22 3.91 -0.20 -12.73
CA MET A 22 4.19 0.19 -11.35
C MET A 22 4.87 1.55 -11.33
N ARG A 23 4.41 2.44 -10.44
CA ARG A 23 4.82 3.86 -10.38
C ARG A 23 4.50 4.64 -11.66
N GLN A 24 3.44 4.27 -12.39
CA GLN A 24 2.96 5.01 -13.56
C GLN A 24 2.64 6.47 -13.24
N ALA A 25 2.09 6.77 -12.06
CA ALA A 25 2.03 8.12 -11.52
C ALA A 25 3.32 8.38 -10.74
N GLY A 26 4.25 9.15 -11.32
CA GLY A 26 5.54 9.35 -10.70
C GLY A 26 6.42 10.40 -11.36
N ARG A 27 7.57 10.66 -10.72
CA ARG A 27 8.51 11.77 -11.02
C ARG A 27 9.05 11.83 -12.44
N TYR A 28 8.86 10.79 -13.26
CA TYR A 28 9.26 10.82 -14.66
C TYR A 28 8.32 11.71 -15.49
N LEU A 29 7.06 11.89 -15.07
CA LEU A 29 6.09 12.80 -15.67
C LEU A 29 6.33 14.26 -15.24
N PRO A 30 6.44 15.22 -16.18
CA PRO A 30 6.46 16.64 -15.87
C PRO A 30 5.24 17.11 -15.07
N GLU A 31 4.05 16.59 -15.37
CA GLU A 31 2.77 16.92 -14.74
C GLU A 31 2.75 16.48 -13.28
N TYR A 32 3.29 15.29 -12.98
CA TYR A 32 3.46 14.83 -11.60
C TYR A 32 4.41 15.75 -10.83
N ARG A 33 5.54 16.14 -11.44
CA ARG A 33 6.51 17.05 -10.80
C ARG A 33 5.90 18.42 -10.52
N ALA A 34 5.02 18.92 -11.39
CA ALA A 34 4.32 20.18 -11.18
C ALA A 34 3.40 20.14 -9.95
N VAL A 35 2.67 19.04 -9.73
CA VAL A 35 1.88 18.84 -8.51
C VAL A 35 2.78 18.69 -7.28
N ARG A 36 3.88 17.94 -7.39
CA ARG A 36 4.82 17.71 -6.28
C ARG A 36 5.56 18.98 -5.84
N ALA A 37 5.63 20.00 -6.70
CA ALA A 37 6.19 21.30 -6.39
C ALA A 37 5.27 22.17 -5.51
N THR A 38 3.97 21.86 -5.44
CA THR A 38 2.99 22.62 -4.65
C THR A 38 2.51 21.88 -3.39
N ALA A 39 2.71 20.57 -3.31
CA ALA A 39 2.32 19.75 -2.16
C ALA A 39 3.37 18.67 -1.83
N ASP A 40 3.58 18.42 -0.53
CA ASP A 40 4.40 17.30 -0.09
C ASP A 40 3.75 15.94 -0.39
N PHE A 41 4.53 14.85 -0.33
CA PHE A 41 4.06 13.52 -0.72
C PHE A 41 2.91 13.02 0.16
N LEU A 42 2.97 13.28 1.47
CA LEU A 42 1.90 12.88 2.38
C LEU A 42 0.68 13.77 2.16
N THR A 43 0.85 15.08 1.95
CA THR A 43 -0.24 15.98 1.58
C THR A 43 -0.95 15.51 0.31
N MET A 44 -0.21 15.08 -0.72
CA MET A 44 -0.79 14.50 -1.93
C MET A 44 -1.58 13.22 -1.63
N CYS A 45 -1.10 12.35 -0.74
CA CYS A 45 -1.81 11.13 -0.36
C CYS A 45 -3.09 11.42 0.45
N HIS A 46 -3.07 12.43 1.32
CA HIS A 46 -4.18 12.78 2.21
C HIS A 46 -5.22 13.72 1.59
N THR A 47 -4.97 14.22 0.38
CA THR A 47 -5.89 15.11 -0.35
C THR A 47 -6.50 14.37 -1.53
N PRO A 48 -7.78 13.94 -1.46
CA PRO A 48 -8.44 13.14 -2.50
C PRO A 48 -8.34 13.73 -3.90
N GLU A 49 -8.41 15.05 -4.04
CA GLU A 49 -8.33 15.77 -5.32
C GLU A 49 -6.93 15.64 -5.94
N LEU A 50 -5.88 15.78 -5.12
CA LEU A 50 -4.50 15.63 -5.57
C LEU A 50 -4.19 14.18 -5.94
N ALA A 51 -4.58 13.23 -5.09
CA ALA A 51 -4.41 11.80 -5.35
C ALA A 51 -5.16 11.37 -6.62
N THR A 52 -6.38 11.85 -6.82
CA THR A 52 -7.18 11.60 -8.03
C THR A 52 -6.48 12.18 -9.26
N GLY A 53 -6.11 13.46 -9.21
CA GLY A 53 -5.46 14.13 -10.33
C GLY A 53 -4.20 13.41 -10.80
N VAL A 54 -3.33 13.01 -9.88
CA VAL A 54 -2.10 12.28 -10.25
C VAL A 54 -2.37 10.84 -10.69
N THR A 55 -3.44 10.20 -10.19
CA THR A 55 -3.84 8.85 -10.62
C THR A 55 -4.32 8.84 -12.08
N LEU A 56 -4.97 9.91 -12.53
CA LEU A 56 -5.50 10.04 -13.89
C LEU A 56 -4.41 10.32 -14.94
N GLN A 57 -3.33 11.01 -14.56
CA GLN A 57 -2.26 11.41 -15.50
C GLN A 57 -1.77 10.29 -16.43
N PRO A 58 -1.44 9.07 -15.97
CA PRO A 58 -0.94 8.03 -16.86
C PRO A 58 -2.03 7.45 -17.77
N VAL A 59 -3.28 7.48 -17.34
CA VAL A 59 -4.43 7.10 -18.18
C VAL A 59 -4.55 8.08 -19.34
N ASP A 60 -4.46 9.38 -19.05
CA ASP A 60 -4.61 10.45 -20.04
C ASP A 60 -3.41 10.54 -20.99
N LEU A 61 -2.20 10.33 -20.48
CA LEU A 61 -0.95 10.55 -21.23
C LEU A 61 -0.45 9.30 -21.97
N MET A 62 -0.82 8.10 -21.50
CA MET A 62 -0.24 6.85 -22.01
C MET A 62 -1.27 5.81 -22.46
N GLY A 63 -2.55 5.97 -22.12
CA GLY A 63 -3.58 4.99 -22.47
C GLY A 63 -3.36 3.61 -21.84
N VAL A 64 -2.87 3.56 -20.59
CA VAL A 64 -2.72 2.30 -19.82
C VAL A 64 -4.06 1.58 -19.67
N ASP A 65 -4.06 0.25 -19.48
CA ASP A 65 -5.26 -0.57 -19.34
C ASP A 65 -5.82 -0.63 -17.91
N ALA A 66 -5.11 -0.06 -16.93
CA ALA A 66 -5.57 0.07 -15.55
C ALA A 66 -4.96 1.30 -14.88
N ALA A 67 -5.75 1.96 -14.04
CA ALA A 67 -5.26 2.95 -13.09
C ALA A 67 -4.94 2.27 -11.77
N ILE A 68 -3.93 2.73 -11.05
CA ILE A 68 -3.68 2.36 -9.66
C ILE A 68 -3.77 3.63 -8.81
N ILE A 69 -4.55 3.57 -7.72
CA ILE A 69 -4.74 4.72 -6.84
C ILE A 69 -3.38 5.24 -6.35
N PHE A 70 -3.19 6.55 -6.35
CA PHE A 70 -2.00 7.15 -5.77
C PHE A 70 -2.11 7.19 -4.25
N SER A 71 -1.23 6.46 -3.58
CA SER A 71 -1.13 6.43 -2.12
C SER A 71 0.24 5.85 -1.72
N ASP A 72 0.40 5.47 -0.45
CA ASP A 72 1.58 4.77 0.05
C ASP A 72 1.19 3.61 0.96
N ILE A 73 1.99 2.54 1.01
CA ILE A 73 1.71 1.39 1.88
C ILE A 73 1.81 1.75 3.37
N LEU A 74 2.57 2.80 3.72
CA LEU A 74 2.85 3.20 5.10
C LEU A 74 1.73 4.04 5.73
N VAL A 75 0.67 4.35 4.98
CA VAL A 75 -0.53 4.98 5.56
C VAL A 75 -1.18 4.11 6.64
N ILE A 76 -1.06 2.78 6.55
CA ILE A 76 -1.61 1.86 7.56
C ILE A 76 -0.87 2.00 8.89
N PRO A 77 0.47 1.82 8.99
CA PRO A 77 1.21 2.11 10.22
C PRO A 77 0.99 3.52 10.77
N ALA A 78 0.88 4.54 9.90
CA ALA A 78 0.55 5.90 10.32
C ALA A 78 -0.84 5.98 10.97
N ALA A 79 -1.85 5.38 10.34
CA ALA A 79 -3.20 5.26 10.89
C ALA A 79 -3.28 4.36 12.12
N MET A 80 -2.30 3.47 12.37
CA MET A 80 -2.18 2.72 13.62
C MET A 80 -1.56 3.55 14.76
N GLY A 81 -1.09 4.76 14.49
CA GLY A 81 -0.53 5.69 15.48
C GLY A 81 0.97 5.93 15.40
N MET A 82 1.66 5.47 14.36
CA MET A 82 3.10 5.75 14.18
C MET A 82 3.33 7.09 13.49
N SER A 83 4.37 7.83 13.89
CA SER A 83 4.68 9.14 13.30
C SER A 83 5.49 9.00 12.02
N LEU A 84 4.83 9.02 10.86
CA LEU A 84 5.46 8.91 9.54
C LEU A 84 5.89 10.28 8.99
N THR A 85 7.14 10.39 8.57
CA THR A 85 7.62 11.48 7.68
C THR A 85 8.15 10.91 6.38
N VAL A 86 8.06 11.68 5.29
CA VAL A 86 8.58 11.29 3.98
C VAL A 86 9.37 12.46 3.40
N ASP A 87 10.66 12.51 3.75
CA ASP A 87 11.56 13.55 3.29
C ASP A 87 12.17 13.22 1.93
N GLU A 88 12.26 14.24 1.08
CA GLU A 88 12.81 14.08 -0.26
C GLU A 88 14.30 13.66 -0.20
N GLY A 89 14.64 12.61 -0.95
CA GLY A 89 16.00 12.05 -0.98
C GLY A 89 16.34 11.09 0.17
N VAL A 90 15.60 11.13 1.29
CA VAL A 90 15.82 10.25 2.45
C VAL A 90 14.84 9.07 2.46
N GLY A 91 13.60 9.28 2.01
CA GLY A 91 12.55 8.28 2.04
C GLY A 91 11.78 8.26 3.37
N PRO A 92 10.90 7.26 3.57
CA PRO A 92 10.02 7.24 4.74
C PRO A 92 10.78 6.94 6.04
N GLN A 93 10.41 7.64 7.11
CA GLN A 93 10.93 7.48 8.46
C GLN A 93 9.78 7.39 9.46
N PHE A 94 9.93 6.55 10.49
CA PHE A 94 9.13 6.57 11.70
C PHE A 94 9.99 7.00 12.88
N ALA A 95 9.55 8.03 13.60
CA ALA A 95 10.27 8.56 14.75
C ALA A 95 10.36 7.55 15.91
N ASP A 96 9.36 6.67 16.03
CA ASP A 96 9.16 5.75 17.14
C ASP A 96 8.96 4.28 16.68
N PRO A 97 10.03 3.58 16.26
CA PRO A 97 9.92 2.19 15.81
C PRO A 97 9.36 1.25 16.88
N VAL A 98 8.59 0.26 16.46
CA VAL A 98 7.90 -0.71 17.35
C VAL A 98 8.73 -1.98 17.44
N ARG A 99 9.22 -2.36 18.62
CA ARG A 99 10.18 -3.48 18.78
C ARG A 99 9.89 -4.42 19.95
N THR A 100 8.85 -4.13 20.74
CA THR A 100 8.51 -4.90 21.94
C THR A 100 7.00 -5.00 22.11
N MET A 101 6.55 -5.96 22.93
CA MET A 101 5.14 -6.06 23.33
C MET A 101 4.62 -4.80 24.04
N HIS A 102 5.49 -4.06 24.73
CA HIS A 102 5.10 -2.79 25.35
C HIS A 102 4.79 -1.72 24.29
N ASP A 103 5.60 -1.67 23.22
CA ASP A 103 5.40 -0.73 22.13
C ASP A 103 4.05 -0.93 21.44
N LEU A 104 3.55 -2.17 21.35
CA LEU A 104 2.25 -2.46 20.75
C LEU A 104 1.08 -1.74 21.44
N LYS A 105 1.23 -1.35 22.71
CA LYS A 105 0.18 -0.65 23.47
C LYS A 105 -0.11 0.75 22.94
N ARG A 106 0.83 1.37 22.22
CA ARG A 106 0.61 2.68 21.58
C ARG A 106 -0.09 2.57 20.23
N LEU A 107 -0.14 1.36 19.66
CA LEU A 107 -0.81 1.11 18.39
C LEU A 107 -2.30 0.86 18.61
N HIS A 108 -3.13 1.39 17.72
CA HIS A 108 -4.57 1.13 17.67
C HIS A 108 -4.96 0.41 16.38
N ASP A 109 -6.13 -0.21 16.42
CA ASP A 109 -6.73 -0.83 15.24
C ASP A 109 -7.31 0.26 14.35
N VAL A 110 -7.20 0.07 13.03
CA VAL A 110 -7.64 1.05 12.05
C VAL A 110 -9.05 0.72 11.61
N GLU A 111 -9.96 1.67 11.78
CA GLU A 111 -11.25 1.70 11.07
C GLU A 111 -11.04 2.47 9.75
N PRO A 112 -11.09 1.80 8.57
CA PRO A 112 -10.70 2.43 7.31
C PRO A 112 -11.49 3.69 6.93
N GLU A 113 -12.79 3.75 7.22
CA GLU A 113 -13.62 4.93 6.90
C GLU A 113 -13.42 6.09 7.88
N GLU A 114 -12.62 5.90 8.94
CA GLU A 114 -12.22 6.95 9.87
C GLU A 114 -10.74 7.31 9.66
N GLY A 115 -9.83 6.37 9.96
CA GLY A 115 -8.38 6.61 9.96
C GLY A 115 -7.74 6.66 8.57
N LEU A 116 -8.40 6.11 7.56
CA LEU A 116 -7.93 6.07 6.16
C LEU A 116 -8.97 6.64 5.18
N ARG A 117 -9.90 7.47 5.69
CA ARG A 117 -11.02 8.01 4.91
C ARG A 117 -10.55 8.74 3.65
N PHE A 118 -9.46 9.51 3.75
CA PHE A 118 -8.87 10.22 2.62
C PHE A 118 -8.55 9.29 1.44
N HIS A 119 -8.12 8.05 1.70
CA HIS A 119 -7.82 7.08 0.67
C HIS A 119 -9.10 6.53 0.03
N CYS A 120 -10.12 6.23 0.85
CA CYS A 120 -11.42 5.77 0.35
C CYS A 120 -12.12 6.85 -0.48
N ASP A 121 -12.04 8.11 -0.05
CA ASP A 121 -12.59 9.25 -0.79
C ASP A 121 -11.83 9.50 -2.10
N ALA A 122 -10.51 9.32 -2.13
CA ALA A 122 -9.72 9.35 -3.35
C ALA A 122 -10.11 8.24 -4.34
N LEU A 123 -10.37 7.01 -3.86
CA LEU A 123 -10.86 5.91 -4.70
C LEU A 123 -12.24 6.22 -5.30
N ARG A 124 -13.19 6.71 -4.49
CA ARG A 124 -14.54 7.09 -4.95
C ARG A 124 -14.46 8.16 -6.03
N MET A 125 -13.68 9.21 -5.76
CA MET A 125 -13.49 10.32 -6.69
C MET A 125 -12.82 9.84 -7.98
N THR A 126 -11.69 9.16 -7.89
CA THR A 126 -10.98 8.60 -9.06
C THR A 126 -11.89 7.67 -9.86
N ARG A 127 -12.68 6.82 -9.21
CA ARG A 127 -13.59 5.92 -9.91
C ARG A 127 -14.64 6.68 -10.72
N ARG A 128 -15.15 7.79 -10.19
CA ARG A 128 -16.07 8.68 -10.91
C ARG A 128 -15.38 9.35 -12.11
N GLU A 129 -14.21 9.96 -11.90
CA GLU A 129 -13.47 10.71 -12.93
C GLU A 129 -12.86 9.81 -14.02
N LEU A 130 -12.68 8.52 -13.74
CA LEU A 130 -12.31 7.54 -14.75
C LEU A 130 -13.44 7.30 -15.77
N HIS A 131 -14.70 7.57 -15.43
CA HIS A 131 -15.87 7.32 -16.29
C HIS A 131 -15.89 5.91 -16.90
N GLY A 132 -15.37 4.92 -16.16
CA GLY A 132 -15.26 3.53 -16.62
C GLY A 132 -14.29 3.32 -17.79
N ARG A 133 -13.40 4.30 -18.09
CA ARG A 133 -12.39 4.18 -19.16
C ARG A 133 -11.49 2.97 -18.94
N VAL A 134 -11.00 2.76 -17.72
CA VAL A 134 -10.17 1.63 -17.30
C VAL A 134 -10.50 1.21 -15.87
N PRO A 135 -10.15 -0.01 -15.42
CA PRO A 135 -10.34 -0.43 -14.05
C PRO A 135 -9.43 0.32 -13.09
N LEU A 136 -9.89 0.52 -11.85
CA LEU A 136 -9.10 1.11 -10.76
C LEU A 136 -8.56 0.02 -9.82
N ILE A 137 -7.26 -0.01 -9.62
CA ILE A 137 -6.54 -0.90 -8.70
C ILE A 137 -6.36 -0.19 -7.35
N GLY A 138 -6.87 -0.81 -6.29
CA GLY A 138 -6.51 -0.49 -4.90
C GLY A 138 -5.32 -1.32 -4.45
N PHE A 139 -4.64 -0.91 -3.37
CA PHE A 139 -3.49 -1.65 -2.87
C PHE A 139 -3.19 -1.44 -1.39
N ALA A 140 -2.39 -2.36 -0.84
CA ALA A 140 -1.80 -2.23 0.49
C ALA A 140 -0.42 -2.92 0.56
N GLY A 141 0.33 -2.65 1.63
CA GLY A 141 1.55 -3.39 1.93
C GLY A 141 1.23 -4.73 2.59
N ALA A 142 2.03 -5.75 2.30
CA ALA A 142 1.94 -7.04 2.98
C ALA A 142 2.33 -6.92 4.47
N PRO A 143 1.80 -7.77 5.36
CA PRO A 143 2.14 -7.74 6.79
C PRO A 143 3.65 -7.77 7.07
N TRP A 144 4.42 -8.65 6.42
CA TRP A 144 5.88 -8.68 6.58
C TRP A 144 6.56 -7.39 6.13
N THR A 145 6.18 -6.88 4.96
CA THR A 145 6.74 -5.63 4.43
C THR A 145 6.46 -4.46 5.38
N LEU A 146 5.24 -4.37 5.94
CA LEU A 146 4.89 -3.33 6.92
C LEU A 146 5.63 -3.52 8.25
N PHE A 147 5.67 -4.75 8.78
CA PHE A 147 6.44 -5.11 9.98
C PHE A 147 7.90 -4.66 9.86
N ALA A 148 8.51 -4.90 8.70
CA ALA A 148 9.90 -4.53 8.43
C ALA A 148 10.12 -3.00 8.53
N TYR A 149 9.21 -2.19 7.97
CA TYR A 149 9.26 -0.73 8.11
C TYR A 149 9.00 -0.27 9.56
N MET A 150 8.00 -0.84 10.23
CA MET A 150 7.62 -0.44 11.60
C MET A 150 8.72 -0.73 12.62
N THR A 151 9.44 -1.84 12.46
CA THR A 151 10.50 -2.26 13.40
C THR A 151 11.84 -1.59 13.10
N GLU A 152 12.19 -1.41 11.83
CA GLU A 152 13.41 -0.67 11.44
C GLU A 152 13.26 0.83 11.66
N GLY A 153 12.05 1.36 11.42
CA GLY A 153 11.77 2.79 11.39
C GLY A 153 12.04 3.46 10.06
N LYS A 154 12.57 2.74 9.06
CA LYS A 154 12.89 3.28 7.74
C LYS A 154 13.14 2.16 6.73
N GLY A 155 13.22 2.52 5.45
CA GLY A 155 13.74 1.61 4.43
C GLY A 155 15.22 1.29 4.63
N THR A 156 15.60 0.03 4.44
CA THR A 156 17.01 -0.42 4.49
C THR A 156 17.20 -1.60 3.54
N LYS A 157 18.46 -1.96 3.24
CA LYS A 157 18.77 -3.11 2.38
C LYS A 157 18.73 -4.45 3.13
N SER A 158 19.01 -4.44 4.44
CA SER A 158 19.21 -5.67 5.22
C SER A 158 17.99 -6.10 6.03
N PHE A 159 17.22 -5.13 6.54
CA PHE A 159 16.16 -5.35 7.54
C PHE A 159 16.65 -6.20 8.74
N SER A 160 17.87 -5.93 9.22
CA SER A 160 18.54 -6.71 10.26
C SER A 160 17.83 -6.66 11.61
N ILE A 161 17.22 -5.55 11.98
CA ILE A 161 16.44 -5.41 13.23
C ILE A 161 15.16 -6.25 13.10
N ALA A 162 14.43 -6.07 12.00
CA ALA A 162 13.20 -6.82 11.74
C ALA A 162 13.45 -8.34 11.80
N LYS A 163 14.48 -8.82 11.08
CA LYS A 163 14.84 -10.24 11.07
C LYS A 163 15.32 -10.74 12.42
N LYS A 164 16.06 -9.94 13.19
CA LYS A 164 16.47 -10.30 14.55
C LYS A 164 15.25 -10.55 15.44
N LEU A 165 14.22 -9.71 15.33
CA LEU A 165 13.00 -9.83 16.15
C LEU A 165 12.24 -11.13 15.87
N LEU A 166 12.24 -11.62 14.63
CA LEU A 166 11.61 -12.91 14.28
C LEU A 166 12.14 -14.07 15.14
N PHE A 167 13.42 -14.04 15.51
CA PHE A 167 14.06 -15.09 16.32
C PHE A 167 14.16 -14.74 17.80
N ALA A 168 14.41 -13.46 18.11
CA ALA A 168 14.62 -13.00 19.48
C ALA A 168 13.30 -12.88 20.27
N ASP A 169 12.21 -12.52 19.58
CA ASP A 169 10.87 -12.43 20.17
C ASP A 169 9.80 -12.83 19.12
N PRO A 170 9.65 -14.15 18.85
CA PRO A 170 8.64 -14.63 17.90
C PRO A 170 7.21 -14.29 18.32
N VAL A 171 6.94 -14.22 19.64
CA VAL A 171 5.61 -13.88 20.16
C VAL A 171 5.23 -12.45 19.78
N PHE A 172 6.13 -11.49 20.00
CA PHE A 172 5.95 -10.12 19.50
C PHE A 172 5.75 -10.09 17.98
N SER A 173 6.60 -10.81 17.25
CA SER A 173 6.59 -10.80 15.79
C SER A 173 5.26 -11.32 15.23
N HIS A 174 4.79 -12.47 15.71
CA HIS A 174 3.51 -13.03 15.33
C HIS A 174 2.34 -12.11 15.75
N THR A 175 2.37 -11.54 16.96
CA THR A 175 1.31 -10.63 17.43
C THR A 175 1.18 -9.40 16.53
N LEU A 176 2.29 -8.75 16.18
CA LEU A 176 2.25 -7.58 15.30
C LEU A 176 1.82 -7.97 13.87
N MET A 177 2.28 -9.10 13.36
CA MET A 177 1.90 -9.60 12.04
C MET A 177 0.41 -9.93 11.92
N GLU A 178 -0.18 -10.57 12.93
CA GLU A 178 -1.62 -10.84 12.98
C GLU A 178 -2.42 -9.54 12.93
N ARG A 179 -2.03 -8.58 13.76
CA ARG A 179 -2.67 -7.27 13.80
C ARG A 179 -2.53 -6.51 12.49
N LEU A 180 -1.38 -6.60 11.83
CA LEU A 180 -1.19 -6.04 10.50
C LEU A 180 -2.05 -6.75 9.46
N ALA A 181 -2.13 -8.09 9.49
CA ALA A 181 -2.95 -8.85 8.56
C ALA A 181 -4.43 -8.45 8.64
N ASP A 182 -4.96 -8.26 9.85
CA ASP A 182 -6.35 -7.84 10.09
C ASP A 182 -6.61 -6.39 9.63
N ASN A 183 -5.68 -5.47 9.92
CA ASN A 183 -5.80 -4.07 9.45
C ASN A 183 -5.69 -3.98 7.92
N VAL A 184 -4.77 -4.71 7.31
CA VAL A 184 -4.61 -4.74 5.84
C VAL A 184 -5.85 -5.35 5.19
N GLY A 185 -6.37 -6.47 5.70
CA GLY A 185 -7.58 -7.11 5.17
C GLY A 185 -8.79 -6.17 5.22
N ARG A 186 -9.06 -5.56 6.38
CA ARG A 186 -10.13 -4.56 6.53
C ARG A 186 -9.99 -3.40 5.55
N PHE A 187 -8.76 -2.87 5.41
CA PHE A 187 -8.50 -1.77 4.50
C PHE A 187 -8.74 -2.14 3.04
N LEU A 188 -8.29 -3.32 2.60
CA LEU A 188 -8.52 -3.82 1.24
C LEU A 188 -10.02 -4.01 0.94
N VAL A 189 -10.79 -4.52 1.90
CA VAL A 189 -12.25 -4.61 1.79
C VAL A 189 -12.89 -3.22 1.64
N ALA A 190 -12.47 -2.26 2.46
CA ALA A 190 -12.96 -0.88 2.36
C ALA A 190 -12.61 -0.24 1.00
N GLN A 191 -11.41 -0.51 0.46
CA GLN A 191 -11.05 -0.05 -0.89
C GLN A 191 -11.94 -0.63 -1.98
N ALA A 192 -12.28 -1.92 -1.91
CA ALA A 192 -13.23 -2.53 -2.84
C ALA A 192 -14.62 -1.88 -2.73
N ALA A 193 -15.10 -1.64 -1.50
CA ALA A 193 -16.36 -0.93 -1.26
C ALA A 193 -16.33 0.54 -1.78
N ALA A 194 -15.16 1.19 -1.72
CA ALA A 194 -14.94 2.54 -2.23
C ALA A 194 -14.81 2.62 -3.76
N GLY A 195 -14.72 1.49 -4.47
CA GLY A 195 -14.79 1.42 -5.93
C GLY A 195 -13.56 0.84 -6.64
N ALA A 196 -12.57 0.34 -5.90
CA ALA A 196 -11.48 -0.46 -6.47
C ALA A 196 -12.05 -1.75 -7.10
N GLN A 197 -11.58 -2.11 -8.29
CA GLN A 197 -12.03 -3.28 -9.06
C GLN A 197 -11.05 -4.45 -9.02
N ALA A 198 -9.82 -4.17 -8.59
CA ALA A 198 -8.78 -5.14 -8.29
C ALA A 198 -7.98 -4.63 -7.10
N LEU A 199 -7.37 -5.56 -6.36
CA LEU A 199 -6.63 -5.28 -5.14
C LEU A 199 -5.25 -5.93 -5.26
N GLN A 200 -4.20 -5.16 -4.99
CA GLN A 200 -2.82 -5.64 -5.00
C GLN A 200 -2.18 -5.55 -3.62
N ILE A 201 -1.54 -6.63 -3.18
CA ILE A 201 -0.76 -6.65 -1.95
C ILE A 201 0.73 -6.62 -2.30
N PHE A 202 1.43 -5.60 -1.83
CA PHE A 202 2.86 -5.44 -2.07
C PHE A 202 3.68 -6.10 -0.96
N ASP A 203 4.17 -7.32 -1.20
CA ASP A 203 5.19 -7.95 -0.36
C ASP A 203 6.62 -7.68 -0.85
N SER A 204 6.94 -6.39 -0.94
CA SER A 204 8.19 -5.85 -1.50
C SER A 204 9.45 -6.43 -0.86
N TRP A 205 9.37 -6.86 0.41
CA TRP A 205 10.51 -7.34 1.19
C TRP A 205 10.52 -8.84 1.45
N SER A 206 9.58 -9.61 0.86
CA SER A 206 9.55 -11.08 0.95
C SER A 206 10.88 -11.73 0.59
N GLY A 207 11.54 -11.24 -0.47
CA GLY A 207 12.85 -11.75 -0.93
C GLY A 207 14.00 -11.55 0.05
N SER A 208 13.79 -10.83 1.16
CA SER A 208 14.79 -10.70 2.22
C SER A 208 14.75 -11.86 3.23
N LEU A 209 13.71 -12.70 3.19
CA LEU A 209 13.56 -13.89 4.03
C LEU A 209 14.03 -15.16 3.32
N GLY A 210 14.56 -16.11 4.09
CA GLY A 210 14.78 -17.46 3.61
C GLY A 210 13.45 -18.23 3.45
N PRO A 211 13.43 -19.37 2.75
CA PRO A 211 12.20 -20.13 2.52
C PRO A 211 11.50 -20.59 3.80
N ARG A 212 12.23 -20.84 4.88
CA ARG A 212 11.66 -21.24 6.17
C ARG A 212 10.99 -20.04 6.84
N GLU A 213 11.71 -18.93 6.94
CA GLU A 213 11.22 -17.71 7.57
C GLU A 213 10.02 -17.13 6.79
N TYR A 214 10.02 -17.22 5.46
CA TYR A 214 8.87 -16.82 4.65
C TYR A 214 7.61 -17.64 4.97
N ARG A 215 7.74 -18.97 5.08
CA ARG A 215 6.60 -19.86 5.40
C ARG A 215 6.04 -19.64 6.80
N GLU A 216 6.85 -19.16 7.73
CA GLU A 216 6.48 -18.94 9.12
C GLU A 216 5.96 -17.51 9.38
N PHE A 217 6.66 -16.50 8.86
CA PHE A 217 6.45 -15.09 9.21
C PHE A 217 5.85 -14.21 8.12
N ALA A 218 5.67 -14.71 6.88
CA ALA A 218 5.06 -13.92 5.80
C ALA A 218 3.83 -14.61 5.21
N LEU A 219 3.97 -15.85 4.76
CA LEU A 219 2.92 -16.58 4.05
C LEU A 219 1.60 -16.73 4.85
N PRO A 220 1.61 -17.10 6.15
CA PRO A 220 0.37 -17.27 6.90
C PRO A 220 -0.42 -15.95 7.03
N TYR A 221 0.29 -14.84 7.15
CA TYR A 221 -0.31 -13.51 7.29
C TYR A 221 -0.79 -12.96 5.97
N MET A 222 -0.08 -13.25 4.88
CA MET A 222 -0.59 -13.00 3.52
C MET A 222 -1.90 -13.74 3.29
N ALA A 223 -1.96 -15.03 3.68
CA ALA A 223 -3.17 -15.83 3.55
C ALA A 223 -4.32 -15.28 4.42
N ARG A 224 -4.03 -14.86 5.66
CA ARG A 224 -5.01 -14.22 6.56
C ARG A 224 -5.54 -12.90 5.99
N THR A 225 -4.70 -12.08 5.38
CA THR A 225 -5.12 -10.83 4.71
C THR A 225 -6.04 -11.08 3.53
N ALA A 226 -5.86 -12.19 2.81
CA ALA A 226 -6.65 -12.53 1.62
C ALA A 226 -7.93 -13.34 1.91
N ALA A 227 -8.11 -13.81 3.15
CA ALA A 227 -9.26 -14.61 3.59
C ALA A 227 -10.49 -13.71 3.84
#